data_AF-A0A926W3Y0-F1
#
_entry.id   AF-A0A926W3Y0-F1
#
_cell.length_a   1.000
_cell.length_b   1.000
_cell.length_c   1.000
_cell.angle_alpha   90.00
_cell.angle_beta   90.00
_cell.angle_gamma   90.00
#
_symmetry.space_group_name_H-M   'P 1'
#
loop_
_entity.id
_entity.type
_entity.pdbx_description
1 polymer ?
#
loop_
_entity_poly.entity_id
_entity_poly.type
_entity_poly.pdbx_seq_one_letter_code
_entity_poly.pdbx_strand_id
1 'polypeptide(L)' 'MNRQVFTNWNKQALIDWIELERVKGTDYRNLENALRLDYGVLDWWRTGLVNELTPDHLQAIADYRGWSLAKVREWLDIK' A
#
# COMPACT_ATOMS: atom_id res chain seq x y z
N MET A 1 -10.28 15.99 13.58
CA MET A 1 -8.95 15.49 13.16
C MET A 1 -8.90 15.55 11.64
N ASN A 2 -7.98 16.34 11.07
CA ASN A 2 -7.79 16.36 9.61
C ASN A 2 -7.27 15.00 9.18
N ARG A 3 -8.08 14.25 8.42
CA ARG A 3 -7.68 12.97 7.85
C ARG A 3 -6.77 13.29 6.66
N GLN A 4 -5.46 13.30 6.88
CA GLN A 4 -4.51 13.46 5.79
C GLN A 4 -4.69 12.27 4.85
N VAL A 5 -4.93 12.57 3.57
CA VAL A 5 -5.02 11.56 2.51
C VAL A 5 -4.12 12.00 1.37
N PHE A 6 -3.46 11.03 0.73
CA PHE A 6 -2.60 11.24 -0.43
C PHE A 6 -3.37 10.81 -1.67
N THR A 7 -3.67 11.76 -2.54
CA THR A 7 -4.48 11.53 -3.75
C THR A 7 -3.66 11.46 -5.04
N ASN A 8 -2.40 11.91 -4.98
CA ASN A 8 -1.47 11.92 -6.09
C ASN A 8 -0.22 11.13 -5.71
N TRP A 9 -0.10 9.92 -6.25
CA TRP A 9 0.96 8.95 -5.96
C TRP A 9 1.06 7.91 -7.07
N ASN A 10 2.20 7.21 -7.15
CA ASN A 10 2.49 6.19 -8.14
C ASN A 10 1.73 4.89 -7.85
N LYS A 11 0.51 4.81 -8.39
CA LYS A 11 -0.36 3.62 -8.28
C LYS A 11 0.25 2.37 -8.87
N GLN A 12 0.92 2.52 -10.01
CA GLN A 12 1.49 1.39 -10.73
C GLN A 12 2.55 0.69 -9.89
N ALA A 13 3.42 1.46 -9.21
CA ALA A 13 4.42 0.89 -8.31
C ALA A 13 3.80 0.03 -7.20
N LEU A 14 2.69 0.46 -6.62
CA LEU A 14 1.99 -0.30 -5.59
C LEU A 14 1.36 -1.58 -6.17
N ILE A 15 0.67 -1.48 -7.31
CA ILE A 15 0.04 -2.61 -8.00
C ILE A 15 1.10 -3.67 -8.37
N ASP A 16 2.21 -3.24 -8.98
CA ASP A 16 3.30 -4.13 -9.40
C ASP A 16 3.90 -4.86 -8.19
N TRP A 17 4.06 -4.17 -7.06
CA TRP A 17 4.54 -4.80 -5.83
C TRP A 17 3.56 -5.83 -5.28
N ILE A 18 2.26 -5.52 -5.27
CA ILE A 18 1.21 -6.45 -4.81
C ILE A 18 1.22 -7.74 -5.67
N GLU A 19 1.30 -7.60 -6.98
CA GLU A 19 1.37 -8.75 -7.89
C GLU A 19 2.67 -9.55 -7.70
N LEU A 20 3.78 -8.87 -7.44
CA LEU A 20 5.05 -9.54 -7.15
C LEU A 20 5.02 -10.32 -5.83
N GLU A 21 4.39 -9.80 -4.78
CA GLU A 21 4.18 -10.54 -3.52
C GLU A 21 3.28 -11.76 -3.73
N ARG A 22 2.26 -11.66 -4.60
CA ARG A 22 1.44 -12.80 -4.99
C ARG A 22 2.26 -13.90 -5.67
N VAL A 23 3.12 -13.53 -6.62
CA VAL A 23 3.99 -14.48 -7.33
C VAL A 23 4.98 -15.18 -6.39
N LYS A 24 5.39 -14.53 -5.30
CA LYS A 24 6.23 -15.15 -4.25
C LYS A 24 5.49 -16.17 -3.38
N GLY A 25 4.17 -16.34 -3.58
CA GLY A 25 3.34 -17.30 -2.84
C GLY A 25 2.51 -16.69 -1.72
N THR A 26 2.50 -15.37 -1.55
CA THR A 26 1.64 -14.69 -0.59
C THR A 26 0.27 -14.42 -1.23
N ASP A 27 -0.76 -15.18 -0.86
CA ASP A 27 -2.14 -14.84 -1.26
C ASP A 27 -2.49 -13.41 -0.80
N TYR A 28 -3.26 -12.68 -1.59
CA TYR A 28 -3.74 -11.33 -1.26
C TYR A 28 -4.33 -11.23 0.14
N ARG A 29 -5.09 -12.24 0.60
CA ARG A 29 -5.67 -12.25 1.94
C ARG A 29 -4.61 -12.35 3.04
N ASN A 30 -3.55 -13.12 2.78
CA ASN A 30 -2.42 -13.20 3.70
C ASN A 30 -1.62 -11.90 3.71
N LEU A 31 -1.52 -11.23 2.57
CA LEU A 31 -0.88 -9.91 2.47
C LEU A 31 -1.69 -8.83 3.21
N GLU A 32 -3.03 -8.83 3.09
CA GLU A 32 -3.91 -7.94 3.88
C GLU A 32 -3.70 -8.13 5.38
N ASN A 33 -3.69 -9.39 5.83
CA ASN A 33 -3.46 -9.73 7.22
C ASN A 33 -2.05 -9.30 7.69
N ALA A 34 -1.03 -9.48 6.85
CA ALA A 34 0.34 -9.10 7.18
C ALA A 34 0.50 -7.58 7.28
N LEU A 35 -0.18 -6.83 6.41
CA LEU A 35 -0.24 -5.36 6.45
C LEU A 35 -1.18 -4.84 7.55
N ARG A 36 -1.95 -5.71 8.22
CA ARG A 36 -2.98 -5.34 9.21
C ARG A 36 -3.97 -4.31 8.67
N LEU A 37 -4.33 -4.47 7.39
CA LEU A 37 -5.30 -3.61 6.72
C LEU A 37 -6.70 -4.21 6.79
N ASP A 38 -7.70 -3.35 6.63
CA ASP A 38 -9.08 -3.79 6.49
C ASP A 38 -9.28 -4.65 5.23
N TYR A 39 -10.24 -5.57 5.31
CA TYR A 39 -10.58 -6.45 4.20
C TYR A 39 -11.06 -5.66 2.98
N GLY A 40 -10.45 -5.93 1.82
CA GLY A 40 -10.79 -5.31 0.54
C GLY A 40 -9.91 -4.12 0.17
N VAL A 41 -9.05 -3.63 1.08
CA VAL A 41 -8.11 -2.54 0.79
C VAL A 41 -7.13 -2.94 -0.32
N LEU A 42 -6.63 -4.18 -0.30
CA LEU A 42 -5.69 -4.66 -1.32
C LEU A 42 -6.37 -4.85 -2.67
N ASP A 43 -7.63 -5.27 -2.68
CA ASP A 43 -8.41 -5.36 -3.92
C ASP A 43 -8.61 -3.97 -4.54
N TRP A 44 -8.90 -2.95 -3.72
CA TRP A 44 -9.00 -1.58 -4.19
C TRP A 44 -7.68 -1.01 -4.72
N TRP A 45 -6.55 -1.36 -4.10
CA TRP A 45 -5.23 -0.95 -4.58
C TRP A 45 -4.90 -1.60 -5.92
N ARG A 46 -5.13 -2.91 -6.03
CA ARG A 46 -4.87 -3.71 -7.23
C ARG A 46 -5.72 -3.28 -8.43
N THR A 47 -6.98 -2.95 -8.18
CA THR A 47 -7.92 -2.48 -9.21
C THR A 47 -7.71 -1.01 -9.58
N GLY A 48 -6.85 -0.29 -8.85
CA GLY A 48 -6.62 1.15 -9.04
C GLY A 48 -7.80 2.05 -8.68
N LEU A 49 -8.87 1.47 -8.11
CA LEU A 49 -10.11 2.17 -7.73
C LEU A 49 -9.89 3.12 -6.55
N VAL A 50 -8.90 2.85 -5.71
CA VAL A 50 -8.50 3.77 -4.65
C VAL A 50 -7.69 4.93 -5.22
N ASN A 51 -8.16 6.14 -4.91
CA ASN A 51 -7.40 7.36 -5.13
C ASN A 51 -6.64 7.79 -3.87
N GLU A 52 -7.03 7.32 -2.69
CA GLU A 52 -6.55 7.84 -1.42
C GLU A 52 -5.71 6.83 -0.63
N LEU A 53 -4.49 7.22 -0.29
CA LEU A 53 -3.71 6.55 0.75
C LEU A 53 -3.75 7.36 2.04
N THR A 54 -3.87 6.69 3.19
CA THR A 54 -3.75 7.32 4.50
C THR A 54 -2.31 7.14 5.02
N PRO A 55 -1.89 7.93 6.02
CA PRO A 55 -0.65 7.66 6.74
C PRO A 55 -0.56 6.24 7.30
N ASP A 56 -1.67 5.67 7.76
CA ASP A 56 -1.72 4.30 8.27
C ASP A 56 -1.40 3.26 7.19
N HIS A 57 -1.87 3.47 5.95
CA HIS A 57 -1.50 2.63 4.81
C HIS A 57 0.00 2.70 4.53
N LEU A 58 0.60 3.89 4.58
CA LEU A 58 2.04 4.05 4.38
C LEU A 58 2.84 3.37 5.49
N GLN A 59 2.36 3.47 6.74
CA GLN A 59 2.99 2.81 7.88
C GLN A 59 2.91 1.29 7.77
N ALA A 60 1.76 0.73 7.39
CA ALA A 60 1.61 -0.69 7.15
C ALA A 60 2.61 -1.22 6.11
N ILE A 61 2.76 -0.51 4.99
CA ILE A 61 3.75 -0.85 3.95
C ILE A 61 5.18 -0.73 4.49
N ALA A 62 5.46 0.33 5.25
CA ALA A 62 6.78 0.55 5.84
C ALA A 62 7.17 -0.61 6.79
N ASP A 63 6.25 -1.00 7.67
CA ASP A 63 6.45 -2.08 8.63
C ASP A 63 6.68 -3.42 7.92
N TYR A 64 5.84 -3.75 6.93
CA TYR A 64 5.97 -5.01 6.17
C TYR A 64 7.29 -5.07 5.38
N ARG A 65 7.71 -3.96 4.76
CA ARG A 65 8.93 -3.91 3.94
C ARG A 65 10.20 -3.67 4.75
N GLY A 66 10.09 -3.35 6.04
CA GLY A 66 11.21 -2.90 6.87
C GLY A 66 11.81 -1.58 6.39
N TRP A 67 10.98 -0.69 5.86
CA TRP A 67 11.39 0.61 5.30
C TRP A 67 11.03 1.75 6.23
N SER A 68 11.69 2.90 6.06
CA SER A 68 11.23 4.14 6.68
C SER A 68 10.01 4.70 5.93
N LEU A 69 9.15 5.45 6.61
CA LEU A 69 8.05 6.17 5.97
C LEU A 69 8.52 7.07 4.82
N ALA A 70 9.66 7.74 4.99
CA ALA A 70 10.25 8.60 3.95
C ALA A 70 10.55 7.80 2.67
N LYS A 71 11.11 6.60 2.82
CA LYS A 71 11.42 5.71 1.69
C LYS A 71 10.16 5.18 1.00
N VAL A 72 9.10 4.89 1.77
CA VAL A 72 7.80 4.51 1.18
C VAL A 72 7.18 5.68 0.41
N ARG A 73 7.26 6.90 0.94
CA ARG A 73 6.76 8.10 0.26
C ARG A 73 7.51 8.38 -1.02
N GLU A 74 8.84 8.29 -0.99
CA GLU A 74 9.69 8.43 -2.19
C GLU A 74 9.34 7.36 -3.25
N TRP A 75 9.21 6.09 -2.83
CA TRP A 75 8.85 4.99 -3.72
C TRP A 75 7.48 5.18 -4.39
N LEU A 76 6.51 5.73 -3.65
CA LEU A 76 5.17 6.04 -4.17
C LEU A 76 5.06 7.44 -4.78
N ASP A 77 6.16 8.19 -4.93
CA ASP A 77 6.17 9.58 -5.41
C ASP A 77 5.16 10.49 -4.67
N ILE A 78 5.02 10.28 -3.36
CA ILE A 78 4.17 11.07 -2.47
C ILE A 78 4.97 12.27 -1.96
N LYS A 79 4.51 13.48 -2.31
CA LYS A 79 5.09 14.75 -1.85
C LYS A 79 4.65 15.16 -0.44
#